data_AF-A0A8J6UGT5-F1
#
_entry.id   AF-A0A8J6UGT5-F1
#
_cell.length_a   1.000
_cell.length_b   1.000
_cell.length_c   1.000
_cell.angle_alpha   90.00
_cell.angle_beta   90.00
_cell.angle_gamma   90.00
#
_symmetry.space_group_name_H-M   'P 1'
#
loop_
_entity.id
_entity.type
_entity.pdbx_description
1 polymer ?
#
loop_
_entity_poly.entity_id
_entity_poly.type
_entity_poly.pdbx_seq_one_letter_code
_entity_poly.pdbx_strand_id
1 'polypeptide(L)'
;MKFIRFILWVVLALILVVMIDQLAIKRHFTTPVLKEVQVFYRDFRSRLLTLGRTDDRIGQTIEVQKDFSDEEASSRYIYVDAAGVLHFADSLNQVPPAYRQSAQRLAP
;
A
#
# COMPACT_ATOMS: atom_id res chain seq x y z
N MET A 1 -28.53 34.04 27.12
CA MET A 1 -28.44 32.74 27.85
C MET A 1 -28.79 31.51 27.00
N LYS A 2 -29.77 31.54 26.07
CA LYS A 2 -30.10 30.39 25.20
C LYS A 2 -28.95 29.94 24.27
N PHE A 3 -28.20 30.89 23.72
CA PHE A 3 -27.02 30.60 22.90
C PHE A 3 -25.88 29.92 23.66
N ILE A 4 -25.63 30.31 24.91
CA ILE A 4 -24.61 29.67 25.76
C ILE A 4 -24.98 28.20 26.02
N ARG A 5 -26.26 27.92 26.31
CA ARG A 5 -26.75 26.55 26.46
C ARG A 5 -26.60 25.74 25.17
N PHE A 6 -26.87 26.34 24.02
CA PHE A 6 -26.66 25.69 22.72
C PHE A 6 -25.17 25.38 22.46
N ILE A 7 -24.28 26.34 22.71
CA ILE A 7 -22.83 26.15 22.58
C ILE A 7 -22.34 25.05 23.52
N LEU A 8 -22.80 25.02 24.78
CA LEU A 8 -22.47 23.94 25.72
C LEU A 8 -22.90 22.57 25.20
N TRP A 9 -24.09 22.46 24.59
CA TRP A 9 -24.55 21.22 23.97
C TRP A 9 -23.71 20.81 22.76
N VAL A 10 -23.30 21.76 21.92
CA VAL A 10 -22.41 21.50 20.78
C VAL A 10 -21.04 21.03 21.25
N VAL A 11 -20.44 21.71 22.24
CA VAL A 11 -19.14 21.32 22.80
C VAL A 11 -19.23 19.93 23.44
N LEU A 12 -20.29 19.65 24.21
CA LEU A 12 -20.52 18.34 24.80
C LEU A 12 -20.62 17.25 23.72
N ALA A 13 -21.40 17.49 22.65
CA ALA A 13 -21.51 16.57 21.53
C ALA A 13 -20.16 16.36 20.82
N LEU A 14 -19.38 17.42 20.65
CA LEU A 14 -18.06 17.35 20.03
C LEU A 14 -17.09 16.51 20.87
N ILE A 15 -17.08 16.70 22.19
CA ILE A 15 -16.29 15.87 23.12
C ILE A 15 -16.70 14.40 23.02
N LEU A 16 -18.00 14.11 22.96
CA LEU A 16 -18.50 12.75 22.81
C LEU A 16 -18.00 12.09 21.51
N VAL A 17 -18.07 12.81 20.40
CA VAL A 17 -17.57 12.35 19.09
C VAL A 17 -16.07 12.06 19.16
N VAL A 18 -15.28 12.97 19.73
CA VAL A 18 -13.84 12.78 19.91
C VAL A 18 -13.56 11.57 20.81
N MET A 19 -14.36 11.33 21.85
CA MET A 19 -14.18 10.20 22.74
C MET A 19 -14.42 8.86 22.04
N ILE A 20 -15.45 8.77 21.18
CA ILE A 20 -15.73 7.59 20.35
C ILE A 20 -14.60 7.36 19.34
N ASP A 21 -14.16 8.43 18.68
CA ASP A 21 -13.05 8.43 17.73
C ASP A 21 -11.74 7.91 18.36
N GLN A 22 -11.45 8.35 19.60
CA GLN A 22 -10.31 7.87 20.38
C GLN A 22 -10.47 6.41 20.82
N LEU A 23 -11.69 5.98 21.16
CA LEU A 23 -11.97 4.59 21.52
C LEU A 23 -11.68 3.65 20.34
N ALA A 24 -12.08 4.05 19.13
CA ALA A 24 -11.84 3.32 17.89
C ALA A 24 -10.34 3.22 17.53
N ILE A 25 -9.52 4.20 17.88
CA ILE A 25 -8.06 4.12 17.70
C ILE A 25 -7.35 3.36 18.81
N LYS A 26 -7.66 3.60 20.08
CA LYS A 26 -6.78 3.17 21.19
C LYS A 26 -7.15 1.82 21.78
N ARG A 27 -8.40 1.37 21.66
CA ARG A 27 -8.81 0.08 22.24
C ARG A 27 -8.42 -1.07 21.34
N HIS A 28 -7.65 -2.02 21.84
CA HIS A 28 -7.45 -3.27 21.13
C HIS A 28 -8.67 -4.16 21.39
N PHE A 29 -9.53 -4.31 20.39
CA PHE A 29 -10.64 -5.23 20.50
C PHE A 29 -10.12 -6.65 20.28
N THR A 30 -10.31 -7.53 21.27
CA THR A 30 -9.80 -8.90 21.25
C THR A 30 -10.68 -9.84 20.42
N THR A 31 -11.94 -9.46 20.17
CA THR A 31 -12.86 -10.22 19.32
C THR A 31 -12.55 -10.01 17.84
N PRO A 32 -12.48 -11.09 17.02
CA PRO A 32 -12.02 -11.02 15.63
C PRO A 32 -12.85 -10.06 14.75
N VAL A 33 -14.18 -10.05 14.90
CA VAL A 33 -15.06 -9.17 14.12
C VAL A 33 -14.79 -7.68 14.38
N LEU A 34 -14.66 -7.28 15.66
CA LEU A 34 -14.38 -5.88 16.00
C LEU A 34 -12.97 -5.44 15.58
N LYS A 35 -12.03 -6.39 15.49
CA LYS A 35 -10.66 -6.12 15.05
C LYS A 35 -10.61 -5.74 13.56
N GLU A 36 -11.34 -6.46 12.70
CA GLU A 36 -11.38 -6.15 11.27
C GLU A 36 -12.02 -4.78 11.00
N VAL A 37 -13.15 -4.49 11.65
CA VAL A 37 -13.82 -3.19 11.56
C VAL A 37 -12.90 -2.07 12.04
N GLN A 38 -12.13 -2.30 13.11
CA GLN A 38 -11.17 -1.33 13.61
C GLN A 38 -10.03 -1.08 12.63
N VAL A 39 -9.48 -2.12 12.00
CA VAL A 39 -8.42 -2.00 10.99
C VAL A 39 -8.94 -1.20 9.79
N PHE A 40 -10.13 -1.55 9.28
CA PHE A 40 -10.78 -0.81 8.20
C PHE A 40 -11.02 0.66 8.58
N TYR A 41 -11.55 0.92 9.78
CA TYR A 41 -11.81 2.28 10.25
C TYR A 41 -10.53 3.14 10.33
N ARG A 42 -9.42 2.57 10.82
CA ARG A 42 -8.14 3.28 10.88
C ARG A 42 -7.61 3.62 9.49
N ASP A 43 -7.73 2.69 8.53
CA ASP A 43 -7.32 2.91 7.15
C ASP A 43 -8.22 3.92 6.42
N PHE A 44 -9.53 3.85 6.62
CA PHE A 44 -10.46 4.83 6.09
C PHE A 44 -10.16 6.24 6.60
N ARG A 45 -9.93 6.36 7.92
CA ARG A 45 -9.60 7.65 8.54
C ARG A 45 -8.27 8.21 8.03
N SER A 46 -7.24 7.38 7.91
CA SER A 46 -5.95 7.86 7.38
C SER A 46 -6.11 8.42 5.97
N ARG A 47 -6.86 7.72 5.11
CA ARG A 47 -7.17 8.16 3.74
C ARG A 47 -8.00 9.45 3.72
N LEU A 48 -8.99 9.58 4.61
CA LEU A 48 -9.82 10.77 4.72
C LEU A 48 -8.98 12.00 5.10
N LEU A 49 -7.99 11.83 5.99
CA LEU A 49 -7.07 12.90 6.39
C LEU A 49 -6.03 13.21 5.30
N THR A 50 -5.72 12.25 4.43
CA THR A 50 -4.80 12.42 3.30
C THR A 50 -5.51 12.74 1.98
N LEU A 51 -6.84 12.88 1.96
CA LEU A 51 -7.63 13.05 0.72
C LEU A 51 -7.27 14.31 -0.07
N GLY A 52 -6.66 15.31 0.59
CA GLY A 52 -6.13 16.53 -0.04
C GLY A 52 -4.60 16.64 0.00
N ARG A 53 -3.91 15.60 0.48
CA ARG A 53 -2.45 15.52 0.52
C ARG A 53 -2.01 14.58 -0.59
N THR A 54 -1.74 15.13 -1.75
CA THR A 54 -1.03 14.45 -2.84
C THR A 54 0.39 14.17 -2.37
N ASP A 55 0.57 13.15 -1.53
CA ASP A 55 1.88 12.63 -1.20
C ASP A 55 2.26 11.73 -2.39
N ASP A 56 2.89 12.35 -3.40
CA ASP A 56 3.40 11.72 -4.63
C ASP A 56 4.56 10.74 -4.33
N ARG A 57 4.43 9.91 -3.30
CA ARG A 57 5.41 8.87 -2.96
C ARG A 57 5.51 7.83 -4.08
N ILE A 58 4.42 7.60 -4.81
CA ILE A 58 4.41 6.73 -5.99
C ILE A 58 5.19 7.39 -7.14
N GLY A 59 5.03 8.70 -7.36
CA GLY A 59 5.83 9.46 -8.33
C GLY A 59 7.32 9.48 -7.99
N GLN A 60 7.66 9.70 -6.71
CA GLN A 60 9.06 9.71 -6.25
C GLN A 60 9.74 8.35 -6.33
N THR A 61 9.02 7.24 -6.13
CA THR A 61 9.64 5.91 -6.24
C THR A 61 9.97 5.57 -7.70
N ILE A 62 9.19 6.08 -8.65
CA ILE A 62 9.46 5.93 -10.09
C ILE A 62 10.64 6.83 -10.51
N GLU A 63 10.75 8.03 -9.93
CA GLU A 63 11.83 8.97 -10.25
C GLU A 63 13.18 8.52 -9.69
N VAL A 64 13.22 7.93 -8.49
CA VAL A 64 14.45 7.32 -7.92
C VAL A 64 14.88 6.06 -8.68
N GLN A 65 13.95 5.36 -9.34
CA GLN A 65 14.30 4.20 -10.17
C GLN A 65 14.75 4.60 -11.59
N LYS A 66 14.47 5.82 -12.04
CA LYS A 66 14.82 6.29 -13.38
C LYS A 66 16.32 6.50 -13.57
N ASP A 67 17.06 6.80 -12.50
CA ASP A 67 18.52 6.95 -12.53
C ASP A 67 19.28 5.61 -12.60
N PHE A 68 18.58 4.46 -12.60
CA PHE A 68 19.16 3.14 -12.91
C PHE A 68 18.73 2.61 -14.28
N SER A 69 18.08 3.43 -15.11
CA SER A 69 17.54 3.02 -16.42
C SER A 69 18.29 3.63 -17.61
N ASP A 70 19.58 3.89 -17.45
CA ASP A 70 20.51 4.07 -18.56
C ASP A 70 21.49 2.87 -18.59
N GLU A 71 21.01 1.72 -19.05
CA GLU A 71 21.76 0.77 -19.89
C GLU A 71 20.87 -0.42 -20.30
N GLU A 72 20.47 -0.38 -21.57
CA GLU A 72 19.74 -1.38 -22.36
C GLU A 72 18.32 -1.74 -21.93
N ALA A 73 17.40 -1.65 -22.89
CA ALA A 73 16.11 -2.33 -22.88
C ALA A 73 16.34 -3.85 -22.79
N SER A 74 16.67 -4.32 -21.60
CA SER A 74 16.99 -5.71 -21.32
C SER A 74 15.69 -6.48 -21.42
N SER A 75 15.57 -7.21 -22.53
CA SER A 75 14.51 -8.16 -22.75
C SER A 75 14.52 -9.16 -21.60
N ARG A 76 13.67 -8.98 -20.58
CA ARG A 76 13.62 -9.87 -19.43
C ARG A 76 13.10 -11.24 -19.88
N TYR A 77 13.80 -12.31 -19.53
CA TYR A 77 13.43 -13.69 -19.83
C TYR A 77 12.88 -14.39 -18.59
N ILE A 78 11.98 -15.34 -18.82
CA ILE A 78 11.42 -16.24 -17.81
C ILE A 78 11.66 -17.69 -18.21
N TYR A 79 12.08 -18.55 -17.29
CA TYR A 79 12.28 -19.98 -17.54
C TYR A 79 11.90 -20.83 -16.32
N VAL A 80 11.69 -22.13 -16.53
CA VAL A 80 11.36 -23.10 -15.48
C VAL A 80 12.52 -24.09 -15.35
N ASP A 81 12.94 -24.37 -14.12
CA ASP A 81 14.00 -25.35 -13.85
C ASP A 81 13.47 -26.79 -13.72
N ALA A 82 14.37 -27.75 -13.46
CA ALA A 82 14.00 -29.16 -13.29
C ALA A 82 13.12 -29.44 -12.04
N ALA A 83 13.08 -28.51 -11.08
CA ALA A 83 12.23 -28.60 -9.90
C ALA A 83 10.85 -27.95 -10.14
N GLY A 84 10.61 -27.38 -11.33
CA GLY A 84 9.36 -26.67 -11.65
C GLY A 84 9.32 -25.24 -11.12
N VAL A 85 10.44 -24.67 -10.69
CA VAL A 85 10.52 -23.31 -10.15
C VAL A 85 10.71 -22.31 -11.28
N LEU A 86 9.97 -21.20 -11.21
CA LEU A 86 10.00 -20.10 -12.16
C LEU A 86 11.15 -19.13 -11.82
N HIS A 87 11.99 -18.81 -12.81
CA HIS A 87 13.13 -17.92 -12.67
C HIS A 87 13.07 -16.76 -13.66
N PHE A 88 13.57 -15.59 -13.26
CA PHE A 88 13.69 -14.40 -14.11
C PHE A 88 15.17 -14.10 -14.39
N ALA A 89 15.47 -13.72 -15.63
CA ALA A 89 16.81 -13.32 -16.06
C ALA A 89 16.71 -12.04 -16.90
N ASP A 90 17.62 -11.09 -16.71
CA ASP A 90 17.57 -9.83 -17.47
C ASP A 90 18.14 -10.00 -18.88
N SER A 91 18.87 -11.09 -19.16
CA SER A 91 19.32 -11.45 -20.51
C SER A 91 19.32 -12.96 -20.74
N LEU A 92 19.28 -13.37 -22.01
CA LEU A 92 19.33 -14.79 -22.38
C LEU A 92 20.64 -15.48 -21.94
N ASN A 93 21.74 -14.72 -21.83
CA ASN A 93 23.04 -15.23 -21.40
C ASN A 93 23.04 -15.66 -19.93
N GLN A 94 22.23 -15.01 -19.08
CA GLN A 94 22.05 -15.35 -17.68
C GLN A 94 21.20 -16.61 -17.47
N VAL A 95 20.44 -17.05 -18.49
CA VAL A 95 19.71 -18.32 -18.44
C VAL A 95 20.70 -19.48 -18.63
N PRO A 96 20.72 -20.49 -17.74
CA PRO A 96 21.57 -21.66 -17.91
C PRO A 96 21.33 -22.34 -19.27
N PRO A 97 22.38 -22.83 -19.96
CA PRO A 97 22.26 -23.35 -21.32
C PRO A 97 21.15 -24.39 -21.53
N ALA A 98 20.91 -25.23 -20.53
CA ALA A 98 19.87 -26.28 -20.55
C ALA A 98 18.44 -25.71 -20.62
N TYR A 99 18.20 -24.49 -20.16
CA TYR A 99 16.86 -23.90 -20.05
C TYR A 99 16.61 -22.75 -21.04
N ARG A 100 17.59 -22.42 -21.90
CA ARG A 100 17.46 -21.34 -22.89
C ARG A 100 16.40 -21.61 -23.95
N GLN A 101 16.19 -22.88 -24.31
CA GLN A 101 15.20 -23.27 -25.31
C GLN A 101 13.76 -23.09 -24.81
N SER A 102 13.55 -23.24 -23.51
CA SER A 102 12.27 -23.02 -22.83
C SER A 102 12.12 -21.59 -22.28
N ALA A 103 13.14 -20.75 -22.43
CA ALA A 103 13.10 -19.39 -21.93
C ALA A 103 12.20 -18.53 -22.80
N GLN A 104 11.22 -17.87 -22.18
CA GLN A 104 10.30 -16.97 -22.86
C GLN A 104 10.67 -15.52 -22.58
N ARG A 105 10.62 -14.68 -23.61
CA ARG A 105 10.85 -13.24 -23.47
C ARG A 105 9.59 -12.55 -22.97
N LEU A 106 9.70 -11.78 -21.90
CA LEU A 106 8.66 -10.87 -21.43
C LEU A 106 8.71 -9.62 -22.31
N ALA A 107 7.60 -9.33 -22.98
CA ALA A 107 7.45 -8.06 -23.68
C ALA A 107 7.41 -6.91 -22.66
N PRO A 108 7.94 -5.72 -23.00
CA PRO A 108 7.77 -4.53 -22.17
C PRO A 108 6.30 -4.12 -22.04
#